data_AF-A0A7C6CFV9-F1
#
_entry.id   AF-A0A7C6CFV9-F1
#
_cell.length_a   1.000
_cell.length_b   1.000
_cell.length_c   1.000
_cell.angle_alpha   90.00
_cell.angle_beta   90.00
_cell.angle_gamma   90.00
#
_symmetry.space_group_name_H-M   'P 1'
#
loop_
_entity.id
_entity.type
_entity.pdbx_description
1 polymer ?
#
loop_
_entity_poly.entity_id
_entity_poly.type
_entity_poly.pdbx_seq_one_letter_code
_entity_poly.pdbx_strand_id
1 'polypeptide(L)'
;MAKKRRTGRIAELFDRFSEPLAHVRQSVKPEPVQVERVHFNINEEHESAREHVSWPLQVAAAWSWRILIVILGLVVIGYGLSFVTVILIPILIALLFAVLLDPVNRFLQRRMGLPPAAGAAISLLLGLGLVIGLVSAASSQIFAQFGDLVAKASDGLNSLVTWVTDGPLQLPVDSVEEYLSSFSDEFVGFLQSNSQSLASGAMSITITVGNVLTGFLLAMFVLFFFLKDGRKIWLWFVRMMPQGVRVPVHESAIRGWVTLGAYARTQILVAAIDGVGIGLGAFFLGVPLAIPLAVLVFVGSFVPIVGAFVTGSIAVLVALVDQGMMTALLMLIVILVVQQVEGNLLQPLLMSNAVSLHPVAVLLAVAAGSFLFGIPGALFSVPVVAFVNTSVLYLYGYDKFPELSTKLDRPGGPPGTLDEQILGTYAANVRRVNPEVEPTSTESDFEGSGEAGAAETEPANGGQPVSGDAGKSGSAEAGSSGAGQAVSVSIKAEGGAEETAAKEVAVDIEPGAEQGHDELSG
;
A
#
# COMPACT_ATOMS: atom_id res chain seq x y z
N MET A 1 -20.83 -81.23 -55.48
CA MET A 1 -19.60 -80.50 -55.85
C MET A 1 -19.90 -79.33 -56.81
N ALA A 2 -20.38 -78.18 -56.32
CA ALA A 2 -20.69 -77.04 -57.23
C ALA A 2 -20.41 -75.63 -56.67
N LYS A 3 -20.05 -75.47 -55.38
CA LYS A 3 -19.91 -74.13 -54.75
C LYS A 3 -18.47 -73.57 -54.75
N LYS A 4 -17.45 -74.41 -54.93
CA LYS A 4 -16.02 -74.00 -54.85
C LYS A 4 -15.42 -73.51 -56.18
N ARG A 5 -16.15 -73.63 -57.30
CA ARG A 5 -15.68 -73.20 -58.65
C ARG A 5 -16.14 -71.79 -59.06
N ARG A 6 -17.07 -71.15 -58.33
CA ARG A 6 -17.54 -69.79 -58.66
C ARG A 6 -16.65 -68.68 -58.06
N THR A 7 -15.98 -68.93 -56.94
CA THR A 7 -15.19 -67.89 -56.25
C THR A 7 -13.87 -67.58 -56.96
N GLY A 8 -13.21 -68.58 -57.56
CA GLY A 8 -11.97 -68.37 -58.33
C GLY A 8 -12.17 -67.57 -59.62
N ARG A 9 -13.35 -67.71 -60.24
CA ARG A 9 -13.67 -67.04 -61.52
C ARG A 9 -13.94 -65.54 -61.36
N ILE A 10 -14.36 -65.11 -60.17
CA ILE A 10 -14.58 -63.68 -59.85
C ILE A 10 -13.23 -63.01 -59.49
N ALA A 11 -12.34 -63.73 -58.81
CA ALA A 11 -10.98 -63.26 -58.52
C ALA A 11 -10.16 -63.08 -59.81
N GLU A 12 -10.19 -64.05 -60.73
CA GLU A 12 -9.52 -63.92 -62.04
C GLU A 12 -10.08 -62.77 -62.89
N LEU A 13 -11.41 -62.54 -62.85
CA LEU A 13 -12.02 -61.42 -63.56
C LEU A 13 -11.61 -60.07 -62.98
N PHE A 14 -11.43 -59.99 -61.66
CA PHE A 14 -10.98 -58.78 -60.98
C PHE A 14 -9.50 -58.49 -61.27
N ASP A 15 -8.65 -59.51 -61.23
CA ASP A 15 -7.22 -59.36 -61.56
C ASP A 15 -7.02 -58.93 -63.01
N ARG A 16 -7.75 -59.54 -63.97
CA ARG A 16 -7.71 -59.14 -65.39
C ARG A 16 -8.20 -57.71 -65.65
N PHE A 17 -9.10 -57.20 -64.83
CA PHE A 17 -9.58 -55.82 -64.94
C PHE A 17 -8.64 -54.82 -64.25
N SER A 18 -7.88 -55.27 -63.24
CA SER A 18 -6.98 -54.43 -62.46
C SER A 18 -5.59 -54.25 -63.08
N GLU A 19 -5.10 -55.23 -63.85
CA GLU A 19 -3.79 -55.16 -64.51
C GLU A 19 -3.64 -53.98 -65.49
N PRO A 20 -4.62 -53.69 -66.39
CA PRO A 20 -4.52 -52.52 -67.27
C PRO A 20 -4.55 -51.20 -66.51
N LEU A 21 -5.29 -51.13 -65.41
CA LEU A 21 -5.39 -49.92 -64.57
C LEU A 21 -4.11 -49.66 -63.76
N ALA A 22 -3.39 -50.72 -63.38
CA ALA A 22 -2.10 -50.60 -62.71
C ALA A 22 -1.03 -49.95 -63.63
N HIS A 23 -1.05 -50.27 -64.93
CA HIS A 23 -0.15 -49.66 -65.91
C HIS A 23 -0.49 -48.19 -66.24
N VAL A 24 -1.78 -47.80 -66.18
CA VAL A 24 -2.19 -46.39 -66.30
C VAL A 24 -1.76 -45.58 -65.08
N ARG A 25 -1.77 -46.18 -63.88
CA ARG A 25 -1.31 -45.52 -62.65
C ARG A 25 0.19 -45.24 -62.61
N GLN A 26 1.00 -46.05 -63.28
CA GLN A 26 2.46 -45.89 -63.34
C GLN A 26 2.95 -44.99 -64.48
N SER A 27 2.13 -44.72 -65.51
CA SER A 27 2.52 -43.89 -66.66
C SER A 27 2.20 -42.40 -66.48
N VAL A 28 1.46 -42.02 -65.43
CA VAL A 28 1.23 -40.62 -65.06
C VAL A 28 2.04 -40.30 -63.81
N LYS A 29 3.35 -40.11 -63.96
CA LYS A 29 4.08 -39.22 -63.05
C LYS A 29 3.60 -37.81 -63.41
N PRO A 30 2.86 -37.08 -62.56
CA PRO A 30 2.65 -35.67 -62.83
C PRO A 30 4.04 -35.04 -62.83
N GLU A 31 4.46 -34.54 -63.99
CA GLU A 31 5.57 -33.58 -64.03
C GLU A 31 5.22 -32.51 -63.00
N PRO A 32 6.15 -32.16 -62.09
CA PRO A 32 5.83 -31.18 -61.07
C PRO A 32 5.36 -29.94 -61.80
N VAL A 33 4.08 -29.60 -61.67
CA VAL A 33 3.56 -28.33 -62.15
C VAL A 33 4.45 -27.32 -61.43
N GLN A 34 5.31 -26.63 -62.19
CA GLN A 34 5.99 -25.46 -61.67
C GLN A 34 4.90 -24.43 -61.48
N VAL A 35 4.20 -24.55 -60.35
CA VAL A 35 3.41 -23.46 -59.83
C VAL A 35 4.49 -22.47 -59.42
N GLU A 36 4.80 -21.56 -60.33
CA GLU A 36 5.41 -20.29 -59.94
C GLU A 36 4.41 -19.67 -58.98
N ARG A 37 4.56 -20.01 -57.70
CA ARG A 37 3.90 -19.31 -56.63
C ARG A 37 4.51 -17.93 -56.70
N VAL A 38 3.87 -17.04 -57.45
CA VAL A 38 4.02 -15.61 -57.30
C VAL A 38 3.74 -15.38 -55.82
N HIS A 39 4.81 -15.28 -55.04
CA HIS A 39 4.75 -14.85 -53.67
C HIS A 39 4.37 -13.38 -53.80
N PHE A 40 3.07 -13.10 -53.81
CA PHE A 40 2.60 -11.77 -53.44
C PHE A 40 3.05 -11.60 -52.00
N ASN A 41 4.24 -11.03 -51.83
CA ASN A 41 4.78 -10.69 -50.55
C ASN A 41 3.95 -9.51 -50.05
N ILE A 42 2.81 -9.80 -49.44
CA ILE A 42 1.93 -8.82 -48.77
C ILE A 42 2.71 -7.97 -47.74
N ASN A 43 3.92 -8.38 -47.35
CA ASN A 43 4.80 -7.59 -46.50
C ASN A 43 5.53 -6.45 -47.23
N GLU A 44 5.74 -6.52 -48.56
CA GLU A 44 6.38 -5.41 -49.31
C GLU A 44 5.50 -4.16 -49.33
N GLU A 45 4.18 -4.33 -49.46
CA GLU A 45 3.23 -3.21 -49.35
C GLU A 45 3.28 -2.55 -47.96
N HIS A 46 3.44 -3.34 -46.90
CA HIS A 46 3.55 -2.83 -45.52
C HIS A 46 4.90 -2.18 -45.21
N GLU A 47 6.00 -2.64 -45.81
CA GLU A 47 7.29 -1.94 -45.73
C GLU A 47 7.26 -0.61 -46.48
N SER A 48 6.67 -0.59 -47.68
CA SER A 48 6.55 0.63 -48.49
C SER A 48 5.76 1.73 -47.78
N ALA A 49 4.68 1.40 -47.05
CA ALA A 49 3.91 2.38 -46.30
C ALA A 49 4.66 2.94 -45.08
N ARG A 50 5.50 2.13 -44.42
CA ARG A 50 6.33 2.57 -43.28
C ARG A 50 7.51 3.42 -43.72
N GLU A 51 8.03 3.21 -44.92
CA GLU A 51 9.15 3.98 -45.47
C GLU A 51 8.82 5.45 -45.73
N HIS A 52 7.55 5.77 -46.01
CA HIS A 52 7.09 7.13 -46.30
C HIS A 52 6.77 7.97 -45.05
N VAL A 53 6.82 7.39 -43.86
CA VAL A 53 6.49 8.07 -42.60
C VAL A 53 7.78 8.31 -41.83
N SER A 54 8.06 9.58 -41.50
CA SER A 54 9.29 9.92 -40.78
C SER A 54 9.41 9.14 -39.46
N TRP A 55 10.60 8.63 -39.18
CA TRP A 55 10.86 7.82 -37.98
C TRP A 55 10.37 8.46 -36.66
N PRO A 56 10.52 9.79 -36.44
CA PRO A 56 9.96 10.45 -35.26
C PRO A 56 8.44 10.33 -35.16
N LEU A 57 7.72 10.37 -36.29
CA LEU A 57 6.26 10.25 -36.32
C LEU A 57 5.80 8.82 -36.02
N GLN A 58 6.57 7.81 -36.43
CA GLN A 58 6.29 6.41 -36.06
C GLN A 58 6.49 6.16 -34.57
N VAL A 59 7.57 6.69 -33.99
CA VAL A 59 7.83 6.62 -32.55
C VAL A 59 6.74 7.36 -31.78
N ALA A 60 6.40 8.59 -32.18
CA ALA A 60 5.33 9.36 -31.57
C ALA A 60 3.99 8.59 -31.62
N ALA A 61 3.62 8.06 -32.78
CA ALA A 61 2.40 7.26 -32.92
C ALA A 61 2.41 6.01 -32.02
N ALA A 62 3.54 5.30 -31.93
CA ALA A 62 3.72 4.14 -31.05
C ALA A 62 3.57 4.49 -29.56
N TRP A 63 4.04 5.65 -29.12
CA TRP A 63 3.82 6.15 -27.78
C TRP A 63 2.38 6.60 -27.56
N SER A 64 1.79 7.32 -28.53
CA SER A 64 0.43 7.84 -28.45
C SER A 64 -0.60 6.73 -28.25
N TRP A 65 -0.58 5.64 -29.04
CA TRP A 65 -1.59 4.58 -28.86
C TRP A 65 -1.39 3.80 -27.55
N ARG A 66 -0.15 3.58 -27.10
CA ARG A 66 0.14 2.96 -25.79
C ARG A 66 -0.38 3.83 -24.64
N ILE A 67 -0.12 5.14 -24.69
CA ILE A 67 -0.64 6.11 -23.72
C ILE A 67 -2.17 6.11 -23.76
N LEU A 68 -2.79 6.11 -24.94
CA LEU A 68 -4.25 6.06 -25.08
C LEU A 68 -4.84 4.78 -24.47
N ILE A 69 -4.20 3.62 -24.67
CA ILE A 69 -4.64 2.37 -24.04
C ILE A 69 -4.49 2.42 -22.53
N VAL A 70 -3.39 2.97 -22.02
CA VAL A 70 -3.18 3.15 -20.58
C VAL A 70 -4.25 4.08 -20.00
N ILE A 71 -4.51 5.22 -20.65
CA ILE A 71 -5.57 6.17 -20.25
C ILE A 71 -6.94 5.49 -20.30
N LEU A 72 -7.27 4.77 -21.37
CA LEU A 72 -8.53 4.06 -21.50
C LEU A 72 -8.68 3.01 -20.39
N GLY A 73 -7.62 2.25 -20.09
CA GLY A 73 -7.57 1.32 -18.98
C GLY A 73 -7.82 2.02 -17.64
N LEU A 74 -7.16 3.14 -17.38
CA LEU A 74 -7.36 3.94 -16.17
C LEU A 74 -8.78 4.49 -16.05
N VAL A 75 -9.39 4.95 -17.15
CA VAL A 75 -10.78 5.43 -17.18
C VAL A 75 -11.75 4.29 -16.92
N VAL A 76 -11.57 3.13 -17.53
CA VAL A 76 -12.42 1.95 -17.31
C VAL A 76 -12.30 1.46 -15.86
N ILE A 77 -11.09 1.41 -15.33
CA ILE A 77 -10.85 1.07 -13.92
C ILE A 77 -11.52 2.10 -13.01
N GLY A 78 -11.31 3.41 -13.26
CA GLY A 78 -11.92 4.49 -12.48
C GLY A 78 -13.44 4.45 -12.49
N TYR A 79 -14.04 4.25 -13.67
CA TYR A 79 -15.48 4.11 -13.84
C TYR A 79 -15.99 2.84 -13.13
N GLY A 80 -15.31 1.70 -13.28
CA GLY A 80 -15.62 0.48 -12.55
C GLY A 80 -15.55 0.67 -11.03
N LEU A 81 -14.52 1.35 -10.53
CA LEU A 81 -14.36 1.68 -9.12
C LEU A 81 -15.47 2.59 -8.60
N SER A 82 -16.01 3.50 -9.41
CA SER A 82 -17.12 4.36 -8.98
C SER A 82 -18.39 3.55 -8.63
N PHE A 83 -18.64 2.40 -9.27
CA PHE A 83 -19.76 1.51 -8.90
C PHE A 83 -19.49 0.75 -7.59
N VAL A 84 -18.24 0.47 -7.28
CA VAL A 84 -17.83 -0.34 -6.12
C VAL A 84 -17.45 0.55 -4.93
N THR A 85 -17.52 1.88 -5.07
CA THR A 85 -17.07 2.85 -4.04
C THR A 85 -17.78 2.64 -2.70
N VAL A 86 -19.06 2.26 -2.72
CA VAL A 86 -19.87 1.93 -1.51
C VAL A 86 -19.25 0.77 -0.71
N ILE A 87 -18.53 -0.14 -1.36
CA ILE A 87 -17.87 -1.30 -0.74
C ILE A 87 -16.40 -1.00 -0.47
N LEU A 88 -15.74 -0.31 -1.40
CA LEU A 88 -14.30 -0.04 -1.34
C LEU A 88 -13.94 0.86 -0.15
N ILE A 89 -14.70 1.93 0.11
CA ILE A 89 -14.42 2.84 1.23
C ILE A 89 -14.48 2.12 2.58
N PRO A 90 -15.55 1.35 2.92
CA PRO A 90 -15.57 0.52 4.12
C PRO A 90 -14.39 -0.44 4.26
N ILE A 91 -13.96 -1.08 3.16
CA ILE A 91 -12.81 -1.98 3.16
C ILE A 91 -11.51 -1.21 3.44
N LEU A 92 -11.32 -0.03 2.86
CA LEU A 92 -10.14 0.81 3.12
C LEU A 92 -10.11 1.32 4.56
N ILE A 93 -11.26 1.75 5.10
CA ILE A 93 -11.41 2.10 6.52
C ILE A 93 -11.02 0.89 7.37
N ALA A 94 -11.60 -0.27 7.12
CA ALA A 94 -11.30 -1.51 7.85
C ALA A 94 -9.81 -1.89 7.76
N LEU A 95 -9.18 -1.72 6.60
CA LEU A 95 -7.75 -2.00 6.41
C LEU A 95 -6.87 -1.08 7.27
N LEU A 96 -7.16 0.22 7.26
CA LEU A 96 -6.39 1.20 8.04
C LEU A 96 -6.56 0.95 9.55
N PHE A 97 -7.79 0.73 10.01
CA PHE A 97 -8.05 0.35 11.39
C PHE A 97 -7.44 -1.00 11.76
N ALA A 98 -7.39 -1.96 10.84
CA ALA A 98 -6.75 -3.25 11.10
C ALA A 98 -5.24 -3.08 11.33
N VAL A 99 -4.58 -2.25 10.50
CA VAL A 99 -3.17 -1.92 10.67
C VAL A 99 -2.92 -1.17 11.98
N LEU A 100 -3.81 -0.24 12.32
CA LEU A 100 -3.71 0.54 13.56
C LEU A 100 -3.90 -0.32 14.82
N LEU A 101 -4.88 -1.22 14.79
CA LEU A 101 -5.22 -2.08 15.92
C LEU A 101 -4.37 -3.35 15.96
N ASP A 102 -3.55 -3.64 14.94
CA ASP A 102 -2.66 -4.81 14.89
C ASP A 102 -1.72 -4.92 16.11
N PRO A 103 -1.06 -3.85 16.60
CA PRO A 103 -0.23 -3.93 17.80
C PRO A 103 -1.03 -4.35 19.05
N VAL A 104 -2.25 -3.80 19.20
CA VAL A 104 -3.17 -4.14 20.31
C VAL A 104 -3.60 -5.60 20.17
N ASN A 105 -4.07 -6.00 18.99
CA ASN A 105 -4.50 -7.36 18.70
C ASN A 105 -3.38 -8.39 18.91
N ARG A 106 -2.16 -8.09 18.45
CA ARG A 106 -0.99 -8.95 18.69
C ARG A 106 -0.60 -9.02 20.15
N PHE A 107 -0.70 -7.91 20.89
CA PHE A 107 -0.49 -7.92 22.34
C PHE A 107 -1.51 -8.85 23.02
N LEU A 108 -2.80 -8.72 22.69
CA LEU A 108 -3.87 -9.58 23.20
C LEU A 108 -3.63 -11.07 22.89
N GLN A 109 -3.23 -11.39 21.67
CA GLN A 109 -3.00 -12.78 21.25
C GLN A 109 -1.70 -13.36 21.82
N ARG A 110 -0.57 -12.64 21.70
CA ARG A 110 0.76 -13.13 22.06
C ARG A 110 1.05 -13.05 23.56
N ARG A 111 0.62 -11.97 24.24
CA ARG A 111 0.92 -11.75 25.67
C ARG A 111 -0.16 -12.28 26.60
N MET A 112 -1.43 -12.16 26.22
CA MET A 112 -2.56 -12.66 27.04
C MET A 112 -3.08 -14.03 26.59
N GLY A 113 -2.52 -14.62 25.52
CA GLY A 113 -2.87 -15.97 25.07
C GLY A 113 -4.30 -16.11 24.53
N LEU A 114 -4.95 -15.00 24.17
CA LEU A 114 -6.34 -15.02 23.72
C LEU A 114 -6.45 -15.70 22.35
N PRO A 115 -7.52 -16.50 22.10
CA PRO A 115 -7.76 -17.06 20.79
C PRO A 115 -7.98 -15.94 19.74
N PRO A 116 -7.64 -16.14 18.46
CA PRO A 116 -7.65 -15.08 17.45
C PRO A 116 -8.98 -14.33 17.34
N ALA A 117 -10.11 -15.03 17.49
CA ALA A 117 -11.43 -14.42 17.45
C ALA A 117 -11.70 -13.49 18.65
N ALA A 118 -11.26 -13.87 19.85
CA ALA A 118 -11.43 -13.04 21.05
C ALA A 118 -10.48 -11.83 21.02
N GLY A 119 -9.23 -12.03 20.59
CA GLY A 119 -8.27 -10.93 20.38
C GLY A 119 -8.81 -9.88 19.40
N ALA A 120 -9.35 -10.34 18.26
CA ALA A 120 -9.96 -9.46 17.27
C ALA A 120 -11.22 -8.75 17.80
N ALA A 121 -12.13 -9.46 18.47
CA ALA A 121 -13.34 -8.88 19.03
C ALA A 121 -13.04 -7.79 20.07
N ILE A 122 -12.12 -8.07 21.01
CA ILE A 122 -11.76 -7.09 22.04
C ILE A 122 -11.03 -5.90 21.42
N SER A 123 -10.13 -6.11 20.46
CA SER A 123 -9.45 -5.01 19.76
C SER A 123 -10.45 -4.12 19.02
N LEU A 124 -11.45 -4.72 18.36
CA LEU A 124 -12.53 -3.99 17.69
C LEU A 124 -13.37 -3.21 18.69
N LEU A 125 -13.77 -3.81 19.80
CA LEU A 125 -14.55 -3.14 20.84
C LEU A 125 -13.77 -2.00 21.51
N LEU A 126 -12.48 -2.17 21.75
CA LEU A 126 -11.60 -1.11 22.28
C LEU A 126 -11.48 0.05 21.29
N GLY A 127 -11.21 -0.24 20.01
CA GLY A 127 -11.14 0.78 18.98
C GLY A 127 -12.47 1.53 18.81
N LEU A 128 -13.57 0.79 18.77
CA LEU A 128 -14.92 1.37 18.66
C LEU A 128 -15.27 2.20 19.90
N GLY A 129 -14.98 1.70 21.10
CA GLY A 129 -15.19 2.42 22.36
C GLY A 129 -14.39 3.71 22.44
N LEU A 130 -13.14 3.72 21.95
CA LEU A 130 -12.32 4.93 21.86
C LEU A 130 -12.95 5.96 20.92
N VAL A 131 -13.34 5.56 19.71
CA VAL A 131 -13.95 6.47 18.73
C VAL A 131 -15.29 7.02 19.24
N ILE A 132 -16.17 6.14 19.72
CA ILE A 132 -17.47 6.56 20.29
C ILE A 132 -17.25 7.46 21.50
N GLY A 133 -16.27 7.16 22.36
CA GLY A 133 -15.94 7.97 23.52
C GLY A 133 -15.51 9.39 23.15
N LEU A 134 -14.58 9.53 22.19
CA LEU A 134 -14.12 10.83 21.70
C LEU A 134 -15.26 11.61 21.03
N VAL A 135 -16.03 10.98 20.15
CA VAL A 135 -17.14 11.64 19.43
C VAL A 135 -18.24 12.04 20.39
N SER A 136 -18.59 11.19 21.37
CA SER A 136 -19.61 11.48 22.38
C SER A 136 -19.16 12.62 23.30
N ALA A 137 -17.90 12.63 23.73
CA ALA A 137 -17.34 13.72 24.53
C ALA A 137 -17.39 15.06 23.78
N ALA A 138 -16.98 15.08 22.51
CA ALA A 138 -17.08 16.29 21.69
C ALA A 138 -18.54 16.72 21.45
N SER A 139 -19.42 15.77 21.09
CA SER A 139 -20.83 16.05 20.76
C SER A 139 -21.59 16.58 21.97
N SER A 140 -21.45 15.95 23.14
CA SER A 140 -22.14 16.37 24.37
C SER A 140 -21.79 17.80 24.77
N GLN A 141 -20.52 18.19 24.62
CA GLN A 141 -20.08 19.53 24.96
C GLN A 141 -20.48 20.57 23.90
N ILE A 142 -20.51 20.18 22.61
CA ILE A 142 -21.12 21.02 21.55
C ILE A 142 -22.58 21.27 21.88
N PHE A 143 -23.39 20.23 22.12
CA PHE A 143 -24.82 20.40 22.42
C PHE A 143 -25.08 21.24 23.67
N ALA A 144 -24.25 21.08 24.71
CA ALA A 144 -24.38 21.87 25.94
C ALA A 144 -24.08 23.36 25.73
N GLN A 145 -23.18 23.70 24.81
CA GLN A 145 -22.72 25.08 24.60
C GLN A 145 -23.27 25.71 23.31
N PHE A 146 -24.03 24.95 22.51
CA PHE A 146 -24.52 25.40 21.20
C PHE A 146 -25.42 26.62 21.29
N GLY A 147 -26.35 26.65 22.27
CA GLY A 147 -27.24 27.79 22.47
C GLY A 147 -26.49 29.07 22.80
N ASP A 148 -25.50 28.99 23.70
CA ASP A 148 -24.65 30.12 24.10
C ASP A 148 -23.75 30.57 22.95
N LEU A 149 -23.24 29.63 22.14
CA LEU A 149 -22.39 29.93 20.99
C LEU A 149 -23.15 30.67 19.89
N VAL A 150 -24.40 30.29 19.63
CA VAL A 150 -25.26 30.98 18.64
C VAL A 150 -25.61 32.38 19.11
N ALA A 151 -25.92 32.57 20.40
CA ALA A 151 -26.18 33.89 20.96
C ALA A 151 -24.95 34.80 20.84
N LYS A 152 -23.77 34.31 21.26
CA LYS A 152 -22.52 35.05 21.20
C LYS A 152 -21.99 35.26 19.78
N ALA A 153 -22.33 34.39 18.82
CA ALA A 153 -21.95 34.57 17.42
C ALA A 153 -22.50 35.88 16.86
N SER A 154 -23.73 36.24 17.25
CA SER A 154 -24.37 37.49 16.88
C SER A 154 -23.62 38.69 17.46
N ASP A 155 -23.23 38.62 18.74
CA ASP A 155 -22.49 39.69 19.43
C ASP A 155 -21.04 39.85 18.95
N GLY A 156 -20.37 38.73 18.65
CA GLY A 156 -19.01 38.71 18.11
C GLY A 156 -18.96 39.28 16.70
N LEU A 157 -19.98 39.00 15.87
CA LEU A 157 -20.10 39.59 14.54
C LEU A 157 -20.27 41.11 14.61
N ASN A 158 -21.11 41.59 15.53
CA ASN A 158 -21.25 43.02 15.79
C ASN A 158 -19.93 43.65 16.26
N SER A 159 -19.19 42.98 17.13
CA SER A 159 -17.89 43.45 17.63
C SER A 159 -16.82 43.52 16.54
N LEU A 160 -16.87 42.60 15.57
CA LEU A 160 -16.07 42.62 14.35
C LEU A 160 -16.39 43.85 13.49
N VAL A 161 -17.68 44.14 13.28
CA VAL A 161 -18.11 45.34 12.56
C VAL A 161 -17.53 46.57 13.22
N THR A 162 -17.75 46.73 14.53
CA THR A 162 -17.25 47.87 15.31
C THR A 162 -15.73 47.99 15.22
N TRP A 163 -14.99 46.88 15.27
CA TRP A 163 -13.53 46.92 15.13
C TRP A 163 -13.06 47.30 13.72
N VAL A 164 -13.79 46.89 12.67
CA VAL A 164 -13.46 47.25 11.28
C VAL A 164 -13.81 48.71 10.97
N THR A 165 -14.93 49.20 11.53
CA THR A 165 -15.40 50.58 11.33
C THR A 165 -14.64 51.59 12.19
N ASP A 166 -14.43 51.30 13.47
CA ASP A 166 -13.78 52.22 14.43
C ASP A 166 -12.27 51.97 14.57
N GLY A 167 -11.77 50.87 14.00
CA GLY A 167 -10.35 50.51 14.03
C GLY A 167 -9.50 51.25 12.99
N PRO A 168 -8.18 50.94 12.93
CA PRO A 168 -7.20 51.67 12.13
C PRO A 168 -7.43 51.61 10.61
N LEU A 169 -8.35 50.76 10.13
CA LEU A 169 -8.69 50.57 8.72
C LEU A 169 -9.76 51.56 8.20
N GLN A 170 -10.55 52.20 9.08
CA GLN A 170 -11.55 53.25 8.77
C GLN A 170 -12.35 53.00 7.47
N LEU A 171 -12.89 51.80 7.30
CA LEU A 171 -13.69 51.48 6.12
C LEU A 171 -15.07 52.17 6.20
N PRO A 172 -15.62 52.67 5.08
CA PRO A 172 -16.93 53.34 5.08
C PRO A 172 -18.04 52.42 5.59
N VAL A 173 -18.75 52.89 6.62
CA VAL A 173 -19.77 52.18 7.40
C VAL A 173 -20.89 51.63 6.50
N ASP A 174 -21.28 52.42 5.49
CA ASP A 174 -22.39 52.12 4.59
C ASP A 174 -22.18 50.82 3.79
N SER A 175 -20.93 50.51 3.40
CA SER A 175 -20.61 49.29 2.65
C SER A 175 -20.49 48.06 3.53
N VAL A 176 -20.11 48.23 4.79
CA VAL A 176 -19.91 47.12 5.73
C VAL A 176 -21.24 46.66 6.30
N GLU A 177 -22.11 47.59 6.68
CA GLU A 177 -23.41 47.30 7.29
C GLU A 177 -24.43 46.72 6.28
N GLU A 178 -24.38 47.15 5.01
CA GLU A 178 -25.19 46.56 3.93
C GLU A 178 -24.72 45.13 3.59
N TYR A 179 -23.41 44.86 3.55
CA TYR A 179 -22.90 43.49 3.35
C TYR A 179 -23.17 42.57 4.54
N LEU A 180 -23.08 43.08 5.78
CA LEU A 180 -23.32 42.28 6.99
C LEU A 180 -24.80 41.98 7.23
N SER A 181 -25.69 42.95 7.01
CA SER A 181 -27.13 42.71 7.07
C SER A 181 -27.58 41.74 5.98
N SER A 182 -27.03 41.86 4.76
CA SER A 182 -27.24 40.89 3.68
C SER A 182 -26.75 39.49 4.08
N PHE A 183 -25.56 39.38 4.70
CA PHE A 183 -25.01 38.10 5.15
C PHE A 183 -25.80 37.51 6.32
N SER A 184 -26.28 38.32 7.27
CA SER A 184 -27.09 37.84 8.38
C SER A 184 -28.47 37.37 7.93
N ASP A 185 -29.12 38.13 7.04
CA ASP A 185 -30.42 37.76 6.48
C ASP A 185 -30.31 36.55 5.54
N GLU A 186 -29.20 36.42 4.79
CA GLU A 186 -28.92 35.24 3.98
C GLU A 186 -28.55 34.02 4.84
N PHE A 187 -27.84 34.19 5.96
CA PHE A 187 -27.51 33.11 6.89
C PHE A 187 -28.73 32.63 7.69
N VAL A 188 -29.54 33.57 8.20
CA VAL A 188 -30.82 33.27 8.87
C VAL A 188 -31.82 32.69 7.86
N GLY A 189 -31.86 33.25 6.64
CA GLY A 189 -32.64 32.74 5.52
C GLY A 189 -32.20 31.35 5.08
N PHE A 190 -30.90 31.06 5.05
CA PHE A 190 -30.35 29.72 4.81
C PHE A 190 -30.76 28.77 5.93
N LEU A 191 -30.64 29.16 7.20
CA LEU A 191 -31.07 28.34 8.34
C LEU A 191 -32.60 28.09 8.34
N GLN A 192 -33.42 29.08 8.01
CA GLN A 192 -34.88 28.94 7.96
C GLN A 192 -35.36 28.17 6.73
N SER A 193 -34.82 28.43 5.54
CA SER A 193 -35.13 27.66 4.33
C SER A 193 -34.62 26.22 4.40
N ASN A 194 -33.47 26.01 5.05
CA ASN A 194 -32.99 24.67 5.37
C ASN A 194 -33.64 24.06 6.60
N SER A 195 -34.34 24.81 7.47
CA SER A 195 -35.12 24.21 8.57
C SER A 195 -36.28 23.37 8.04
N GLN A 196 -36.88 23.80 6.92
CA GLN A 196 -37.91 23.04 6.22
C GLN A 196 -37.30 21.89 5.39
N SER A 197 -36.06 22.05 4.90
CA SER A 197 -35.25 20.99 4.26
C SER A 197 -34.69 19.95 5.27
N LEU A 198 -34.48 20.35 6.52
CA LEU A 198 -34.15 19.50 7.68
C LEU A 198 -35.40 18.71 8.12
N ALA A 199 -36.60 19.31 8.00
CA ALA A 199 -37.87 18.65 8.26
C ALA A 199 -38.31 17.68 7.13
N SER A 200 -38.16 18.04 5.86
CA SER A 200 -38.37 17.13 4.70
C SER A 200 -37.20 16.19 4.45
N GLY A 201 -36.06 16.44 5.10
CA GLY A 201 -34.87 15.60 5.10
C GLY A 201 -35.09 14.24 5.74
N ALA A 202 -36.20 14.00 6.46
CA ALA A 202 -36.47 12.69 7.08
C ALA A 202 -36.38 11.50 6.10
N MET A 203 -36.78 11.67 4.82
CA MET A 203 -36.63 10.60 3.81
C MET A 203 -35.21 10.50 3.22
N SER A 204 -34.50 11.61 2.98
CA SER A 204 -33.12 11.59 2.47
C SER A 204 -32.09 11.23 3.56
N ILE A 205 -32.36 11.59 4.81
CA ILE A 205 -31.67 11.14 6.02
C ILE A 205 -31.85 9.63 6.17
N THR A 206 -33.03 9.06 5.90
CA THR A 206 -33.22 7.59 5.97
C THR A 206 -32.33 6.86 4.96
N ILE A 207 -32.23 7.33 3.71
CA ILE A 207 -31.38 6.72 2.68
C ILE A 207 -29.88 6.94 2.99
N THR A 208 -29.50 8.13 3.46
CA THR A 208 -28.11 8.46 3.81
C THR A 208 -27.64 7.71 5.06
N VAL A 209 -28.45 7.67 6.12
CA VAL A 209 -28.20 6.88 7.33
C VAL A 209 -28.17 5.40 7.00
N GLY A 210 -29.03 4.91 6.10
CA GLY A 210 -28.98 3.54 5.59
C GLY A 210 -27.63 3.21 4.96
N ASN A 211 -27.17 4.02 4.00
CA ASN A 211 -25.87 3.81 3.34
C ASN A 211 -24.69 3.92 4.31
N VAL A 212 -24.71 4.89 5.22
CA VAL A 212 -23.67 5.06 6.24
C VAL A 212 -23.66 3.89 7.20
N LEU A 213 -24.83 3.43 7.66
CA LEU A 213 -24.96 2.28 8.55
C LEU A 213 -24.51 1.00 7.86
N THR A 214 -24.92 0.78 6.61
CA THR A 214 -24.46 -0.37 5.81
C THR A 214 -22.94 -0.32 5.63
N GLY A 215 -22.38 0.82 5.26
CA GLY A 215 -20.92 1.00 5.14
C GLY A 215 -20.19 0.78 6.47
N PHE A 216 -20.75 1.27 7.57
CA PHE A 216 -20.21 1.08 8.92
C PHE A 216 -20.24 -0.40 9.34
N LEU A 217 -21.37 -1.07 9.17
CA LEU A 217 -21.51 -2.51 9.48
C LEU A 217 -20.55 -3.34 8.62
N LEU A 218 -20.43 -3.01 7.33
CA LEU A 218 -19.48 -3.66 6.44
C LEU A 218 -18.04 -3.42 6.89
N ALA A 219 -17.68 -2.19 7.25
CA ALA A 219 -16.34 -1.86 7.76
C ALA A 219 -16.02 -2.63 9.04
N MET A 220 -16.97 -2.71 9.99
CA MET A 220 -16.80 -3.48 11.23
C MET A 220 -16.65 -4.98 10.96
N PHE A 221 -17.46 -5.52 10.06
CA PHE A 221 -17.37 -6.92 9.66
C PHE A 221 -16.02 -7.24 9.02
N VAL A 222 -15.59 -6.44 8.03
CA VAL A 222 -14.30 -6.61 7.34
C VAL A 222 -13.13 -6.42 8.31
N LEU A 223 -13.19 -5.41 9.19
CA LEU A 223 -12.17 -5.13 10.21
C LEU A 223 -12.00 -6.33 11.14
N PHE A 224 -13.10 -6.92 11.61
CA PHE A 224 -13.07 -8.11 12.45
C PHE A 224 -12.31 -9.27 11.76
N PHE A 225 -12.62 -9.54 10.49
CA PHE A 225 -11.95 -10.62 9.74
C PHE A 225 -10.50 -10.29 9.40
N PHE A 226 -10.15 -9.03 9.13
CA PHE A 226 -8.76 -8.62 8.96
C PHE A 226 -7.93 -8.81 10.23
N LEU A 227 -8.49 -8.46 11.40
CA LEU A 227 -7.81 -8.66 12.68
C LEU A 227 -7.73 -10.14 13.09
N LYS A 228 -8.77 -10.93 12.80
CA LYS A 228 -8.83 -12.36 13.17
C LYS A 228 -8.01 -13.25 12.24
N ASP A 229 -8.21 -13.10 10.92
CA ASP A 229 -7.78 -14.04 9.89
C ASP A 229 -6.98 -13.36 8.77
N GLY A 230 -6.46 -12.14 8.98
CA GLY A 230 -5.74 -11.36 7.96
C GLY A 230 -4.64 -12.15 7.23
N ARG A 231 -3.90 -13.00 7.95
CA ARG A 231 -2.88 -13.86 7.32
C ARG A 231 -3.48 -14.90 6.37
N LYS A 232 -4.59 -15.53 6.74
CA LYS A 232 -5.27 -16.52 5.89
C LYS A 232 -5.87 -15.86 4.65
N ILE A 233 -6.44 -14.67 4.80
CA ILE A 233 -6.97 -13.86 3.70
C ILE A 233 -5.85 -13.55 2.70
N TRP A 234 -4.68 -13.13 3.20
CA TRP A 234 -3.52 -12.87 2.35
C TRP A 234 -3.00 -14.11 1.62
N LEU A 235 -2.85 -15.24 2.32
CA LEU A 235 -2.41 -16.49 1.69
C LEU A 235 -3.42 -16.98 0.63
N TRP A 236 -4.72 -16.81 0.89
CA TRP A 236 -5.76 -17.11 -0.09
C TRP A 236 -5.62 -16.24 -1.35
N PHE A 237 -5.36 -14.94 -1.19
CA PHE A 237 -5.12 -14.03 -2.31
C PHE A 237 -3.87 -14.40 -3.12
N VAL A 238 -2.73 -14.64 -2.47
CA VAL A 238 -1.47 -15.02 -3.14
C VAL A 238 -1.60 -16.37 -3.88
N ARG A 239 -2.42 -17.29 -3.38
CA ARG A 239 -2.68 -18.59 -4.04
C ARG A 239 -3.38 -18.46 -5.39
N MET A 240 -4.16 -17.41 -5.60
CA MET A 240 -4.80 -17.13 -6.89
C MET A 240 -3.80 -16.68 -7.96
N MET A 241 -2.58 -16.30 -7.56
CA MET A 241 -1.55 -15.83 -8.49
C MET A 241 -0.73 -16.98 -9.09
N PRO A 242 -0.18 -16.80 -10.31
CA PRO A 242 0.78 -17.71 -10.92
C PRO A 242 2.01 -17.92 -10.03
N GLN A 243 2.57 -19.14 -10.02
CA GLN A 243 3.65 -19.52 -9.10
C GLN A 243 4.85 -18.55 -9.14
N GLY A 244 5.29 -18.14 -10.34
CA GLY A 244 6.46 -17.27 -10.51
C GLY A 244 6.34 -15.86 -9.91
N VAL A 245 5.12 -15.37 -9.65
CA VAL A 245 4.91 -14.02 -9.09
C VAL A 245 4.55 -14.03 -7.60
N ARG A 246 4.30 -15.20 -7.00
CA ARG A 246 3.84 -15.31 -5.60
C ARG A 246 4.84 -14.71 -4.62
N VAL A 247 6.11 -15.10 -4.73
CA VAL A 247 7.17 -14.62 -3.83
C VAL A 247 7.42 -13.13 -4.01
N PRO A 248 7.65 -12.59 -5.23
CA PRO A 248 7.82 -11.14 -5.43
C PRO A 248 6.65 -10.31 -4.87
N VAL A 249 5.40 -10.72 -5.11
CA VAL A 249 4.22 -10.01 -4.61
C VAL A 249 4.09 -10.14 -3.09
N HIS A 250 4.40 -11.31 -2.53
CA HIS A 250 4.39 -11.51 -1.08
C HIS A 250 5.38 -10.58 -0.39
N GLU A 251 6.61 -10.55 -0.89
CA GLU A 251 7.69 -9.73 -0.34
C GLU A 251 7.45 -8.22 -0.54
N SER A 252 6.89 -7.81 -1.67
CA SER A 252 6.52 -6.41 -1.90
C SER A 252 5.42 -5.95 -0.95
N ALA A 253 4.40 -6.80 -0.75
CA ALA A 253 3.27 -6.48 0.11
C ALA A 253 3.66 -6.41 1.59
N ILE A 254 4.63 -7.20 2.06
CA ILE A 254 5.17 -7.08 3.43
C ILE A 254 5.75 -5.68 3.66
N ARG A 255 6.54 -5.18 2.71
CA ARG A 255 7.16 -3.84 2.78
C ARG A 255 6.13 -2.73 2.69
N GLY A 256 5.14 -2.90 1.80
CA GLY A 256 3.96 -2.05 1.76
C GLY A 256 3.22 -2.03 3.11
N TRP A 257 3.01 -3.18 3.73
CA TRP A 257 2.31 -3.30 5.03
C TRP A 257 3.06 -2.59 6.15
N VAL A 258 4.39 -2.74 6.21
CA VAL A 258 5.24 -2.01 7.16
C VAL A 258 5.15 -0.49 6.94
N THR A 259 5.16 -0.05 5.68
CA THR A 259 4.99 1.37 5.31
C THR A 259 3.64 1.90 5.80
N LEU A 260 2.56 1.17 5.51
CA LEU A 260 1.20 1.54 5.92
C LEU A 260 1.08 1.63 7.45
N GLY A 261 1.69 0.69 8.17
CA GLY A 261 1.73 0.70 9.63
C GLY A 261 2.58 1.82 10.23
N ALA A 262 3.71 2.17 9.60
CA ALA A 262 4.49 3.33 10.00
C ALA A 262 3.69 4.62 9.79
N TYR A 263 3.09 4.79 8.62
CA TYR A 263 2.25 5.95 8.30
C TYR A 263 1.08 6.10 9.28
N ALA A 264 0.29 5.06 9.52
CA ALA A 264 -0.86 5.13 10.42
C ALA A 264 -0.47 5.54 11.85
N ARG A 265 0.65 5.02 12.38
CA ARG A 265 1.17 5.38 13.71
C ARG A 265 1.63 6.83 13.75
N THR A 266 2.39 7.26 12.74
CA THR A 266 2.85 8.65 12.64
C THR A 266 1.66 9.60 12.53
N GLN A 267 0.66 9.29 11.70
CA GLN A 267 -0.51 10.14 11.51
C GLN A 267 -1.31 10.34 12.80
N ILE A 268 -1.44 9.30 13.61
CA ILE A 268 -2.15 9.41 14.90
C ILE A 268 -1.36 10.22 15.90
N LEU A 269 -0.03 10.08 15.90
CA LEU A 269 0.81 10.89 16.76
C LEU A 269 0.74 12.37 16.36
N VAL A 270 0.79 12.66 15.06
CA VAL A 270 0.60 14.01 14.51
C VAL A 270 -0.78 14.56 14.92
N ALA A 271 -1.86 13.83 14.63
CA ALA A 271 -3.21 14.23 15.00
C ALA A 271 -3.39 14.44 16.51
N ALA A 272 -2.75 13.61 17.35
CA ALA A 272 -2.74 13.78 18.80
C ALA A 272 -2.03 15.05 19.22
N ILE A 273 -0.88 15.36 18.61
CA ILE A 273 -0.14 16.58 18.89
C ILE A 273 -0.93 17.81 18.45
N ASP A 274 -1.58 17.78 17.28
CA ASP A 274 -2.42 18.88 16.81
C ASP A 274 -3.62 19.11 17.72
N GLY A 275 -4.36 18.03 18.02
CA GLY A 275 -5.53 18.09 18.89
C GLY A 275 -5.18 18.59 20.30
N VAL A 276 -4.10 18.08 20.89
CA VAL A 276 -3.64 18.53 22.22
C VAL A 276 -3.06 19.93 22.16
N GLY A 277 -2.24 20.26 21.16
CA GLY A 277 -1.60 21.56 21.04
C GLY A 277 -2.61 22.68 20.83
N ILE A 278 -3.53 22.51 19.88
CA ILE A 278 -4.60 23.47 19.59
C ILE A 278 -5.61 23.48 20.74
N GLY A 279 -5.94 22.32 21.32
CA GLY A 279 -6.82 22.21 22.49
C GLY A 279 -6.29 22.94 23.73
N LEU A 280 -5.00 22.78 24.03
CA LEU A 280 -4.33 23.49 25.13
C LEU A 280 -4.27 25.00 24.86
N GLY A 281 -3.98 25.40 23.62
CA GLY A 281 -4.02 26.81 23.25
C GLY A 281 -5.40 27.42 23.44
N ALA A 282 -6.46 26.76 22.98
CA ALA A 282 -7.84 27.17 23.21
C ALA A 282 -8.16 27.25 24.71
N PHE A 283 -7.75 26.25 25.49
CA PHE A 283 -7.96 26.21 26.94
C PHE A 283 -7.28 27.38 27.67
N PHE A 284 -6.00 27.65 27.37
CA PHE A 284 -5.26 28.75 28.01
C PHE A 284 -5.74 30.13 27.57
N LEU A 285 -6.25 30.26 26.35
CA LEU A 285 -6.88 31.48 25.85
C LEU A 285 -8.32 31.67 26.38
N GLY A 286 -8.85 30.74 27.17
CA GLY A 286 -10.21 30.81 27.72
C GLY A 286 -11.30 30.55 26.69
N VAL A 287 -10.96 30.04 25.50
CA VAL A 287 -11.92 29.75 24.44
C VAL A 287 -12.80 28.57 24.89
N PRO A 288 -14.14 28.69 24.81
CA PRO A 288 -15.04 27.60 25.14
C PRO A 288 -14.84 26.46 24.14
N LEU A 289 -15.47 25.31 24.39
CA LEU A 289 -15.36 24.16 23.50
C LEU A 289 -13.90 23.69 23.27
N ALA A 290 -12.93 24.00 24.12
CA ALA A 290 -11.54 23.59 23.93
C ALA A 290 -11.39 22.07 23.70
N ILE A 291 -12.15 21.25 24.41
CA ILE A 291 -12.18 19.79 24.23
C ILE A 291 -12.82 19.41 22.87
N PRO A 292 -14.03 19.88 22.52
CA PRO A 292 -14.58 19.67 21.17
C PRO A 292 -13.67 20.13 20.05
N LEU A 293 -13.02 21.27 20.18
CA LEU A 293 -12.04 21.77 19.21
C LEU A 293 -10.84 20.84 19.13
N ALA A 294 -10.30 20.37 20.26
CA ALA A 294 -9.22 19.39 20.29
C ALA A 294 -9.60 18.10 19.55
N VAL A 295 -10.81 17.57 19.79
CA VAL A 295 -11.31 16.36 19.11
C VAL A 295 -11.57 16.63 17.63
N LEU A 296 -12.15 17.78 17.29
CA LEU A 296 -12.41 18.19 15.91
C LEU A 296 -11.10 18.28 15.14
N VAL A 297 -10.10 18.95 15.69
CA VAL A 297 -8.75 19.07 15.15
C VAL A 297 -8.12 17.69 15.02
N PHE A 298 -8.15 16.86 16.07
CA PHE A 298 -7.62 15.49 16.04
C PHE A 298 -8.21 14.68 14.88
N VAL A 299 -9.54 14.70 14.72
CA VAL A 299 -10.22 13.98 13.61
C VAL A 299 -9.93 14.64 12.27
N GLY A 300 -9.88 15.98 12.21
CA GLY A 300 -9.62 16.74 11.00
C GLY A 300 -8.20 16.54 10.47
N SER A 301 -7.19 16.42 11.34
CA SER A 301 -5.79 16.24 10.98
C SER A 301 -5.54 14.99 10.12
N PHE A 302 -6.46 14.03 10.09
CA PHE A 302 -6.38 12.88 9.19
C PHE A 302 -6.55 13.24 7.71
N VAL A 303 -7.16 14.38 7.37
CA VAL A 303 -7.28 14.87 5.99
C VAL A 303 -6.20 15.92 5.74
N PRO A 304 -5.14 15.62 4.97
CA PRO A 304 -4.04 16.55 4.76
C PRO A 304 -4.51 17.88 4.17
N ILE A 305 -3.92 18.99 4.64
CA ILE A 305 -4.17 20.38 4.20
C ILE A 305 -5.59 20.88 4.54
N VAL A 306 -6.62 20.18 4.07
CA VAL A 306 -8.03 20.52 4.27
C VAL A 306 -8.41 20.44 5.74
N GLY A 307 -7.93 19.41 6.44
CA GLY A 307 -8.17 19.20 7.86
C GLY A 307 -7.76 20.40 8.69
N ALA A 308 -6.47 20.74 8.65
CA ALA A 308 -5.91 21.86 9.39
C ALA A 308 -6.56 23.20 9.02
N PHE A 309 -6.84 23.44 7.73
CA PHE A 309 -7.51 24.67 7.30
C PHE A 309 -8.93 24.78 7.85
N VAL A 310 -9.74 23.72 7.71
CA VAL A 310 -11.14 23.74 8.14
C VAL A 310 -11.25 23.78 9.67
N THR A 311 -10.54 22.91 10.38
CA THR A 311 -10.63 22.83 11.85
C THR A 311 -9.95 24.02 12.52
N GLY A 312 -8.83 24.49 11.99
CA GLY A 312 -8.17 25.72 12.42
C GLY A 312 -9.05 26.95 12.21
N SER A 313 -9.72 27.06 11.05
CA SER A 313 -10.67 28.16 10.80
C SER A 313 -11.82 28.13 11.80
N ILE A 314 -12.41 26.96 12.06
CA ILE A 314 -13.47 26.82 13.07
C ILE A 314 -12.97 27.24 14.46
N ALA A 315 -11.76 26.83 14.86
CA ALA A 315 -11.19 27.22 16.14
C ALA A 315 -10.98 28.74 16.27
N VAL A 316 -10.46 29.40 15.22
CA VAL A 316 -10.30 30.86 15.18
C VAL A 316 -11.66 31.56 15.21
N LEU A 317 -12.64 31.08 14.46
CA LEU A 317 -13.99 31.64 14.44
C LEU A 317 -14.68 31.52 15.80
N VAL A 318 -14.55 30.38 16.47
CA VAL A 318 -15.09 30.18 17.83
C VAL A 318 -14.43 31.15 18.82
N ALA A 319 -13.10 31.32 18.74
CA ALA A 319 -12.38 32.29 19.57
C ALA A 319 -12.83 33.73 19.28
N LEU A 320 -13.06 34.08 18.01
CA LEU A 320 -13.51 35.40 17.57
C LEU A 320 -14.90 35.73 18.09
N VAL A 321 -15.80 34.77 17.96
CA VAL A 321 -17.19 34.88 18.39
C VAL A 321 -17.30 35.02 19.91
N ASP A 322 -16.58 34.19 20.66
CA ASP A 322 -16.78 34.11 22.11
C ASP A 322 -15.90 35.10 22.90
N GLN A 323 -14.67 35.34 22.43
CA GLN A 323 -13.64 36.08 23.16
C GLN A 323 -13.16 37.35 22.43
N GLY A 324 -13.61 37.58 21.19
CA GLY A 324 -13.28 38.76 20.39
C GLY A 324 -11.98 38.64 19.57
N MET A 325 -11.67 39.73 18.85
CA MET A 325 -10.62 39.77 17.82
C MET A 325 -9.21 39.44 18.35
N MET A 326 -8.85 39.97 19.52
CA MET A 326 -7.50 39.74 20.07
C MET A 326 -7.26 38.26 20.35
N THR A 327 -8.23 37.59 20.97
CA THR A 327 -8.13 36.16 21.28
C THR A 327 -8.14 35.31 20.02
N ALA A 328 -8.90 35.69 18.99
CA ALA A 328 -8.87 35.04 17.68
C ALA A 328 -7.49 35.13 17.01
N LEU A 329 -6.83 36.30 17.06
CA LEU A 329 -5.48 36.49 16.55
C LEU A 329 -4.45 35.66 17.33
N LEU A 330 -4.55 35.64 18.66
CA LEU A 330 -3.71 34.77 19.48
C LEU A 330 -3.95 33.28 19.17
N MET A 331 -5.20 32.89 18.95
CA MET A 331 -5.56 31.52 18.57
C MET A 331 -4.98 31.15 17.20
N LEU A 332 -5.02 32.07 16.23
CA LEU A 332 -4.36 31.90 14.94
C LEU A 332 -2.85 31.71 15.11
N ILE A 333 -2.20 32.52 15.95
CA ILE A 333 -0.77 32.38 16.24
C ILE A 333 -0.48 31.01 16.87
N VAL A 334 -1.29 30.54 17.82
CA VAL A 334 -1.16 29.19 18.39
C VAL A 334 -1.21 28.13 17.29
N ILE A 335 -2.22 28.18 16.41
CA ILE A 335 -2.38 27.21 15.33
C ILE A 335 -1.17 27.24 14.40
N LEU A 336 -0.70 28.44 14.01
CA LEU A 336 0.50 28.58 13.19
C LEU A 336 1.74 28.01 13.89
N VAL A 337 1.93 28.25 15.18
CA VAL A 337 3.05 27.69 15.95
C VAL A 337 2.98 26.17 15.98
N VAL A 338 1.81 25.59 16.29
CA VAL A 338 1.61 24.13 16.28
C VAL A 338 1.92 23.56 14.90
N GLN A 339 1.40 24.18 13.84
CA GLN A 339 1.63 23.75 12.46
C GLN A 339 3.10 23.86 12.03
N GLN A 340 3.83 24.88 12.49
CA GLN A 340 5.26 25.03 12.21
C GLN A 340 6.11 24.00 12.97
N VAL A 341 5.75 23.69 14.21
CA VAL A 341 6.39 22.61 14.98
C VAL A 341 6.11 21.27 14.30
N GLU A 342 4.87 21.04 13.87
CA GLU A 342 4.49 19.85 13.13
C GLU A 342 5.30 19.70 11.84
N GLY A 343 5.27 20.71 10.97
CA GLY A 343 5.91 20.66 9.65
C GLY A 343 7.43 20.63 9.69
N ASN A 344 8.08 21.39 10.57
CA ASN A 344 9.53 21.55 10.55
C ASN A 344 10.28 20.63 11.51
N LEU A 345 9.65 20.20 12.62
CA LEU A 345 10.31 19.34 13.62
C LEU A 345 9.70 17.94 13.60
N LEU A 346 8.38 17.83 13.76
CA LEU A 346 7.75 16.53 14.00
C LEU A 346 7.69 15.69 12.73
N GLN A 347 7.33 16.25 11.58
CA GLN A 347 7.27 15.49 10.33
C GLN A 347 8.64 14.87 9.97
N PRO A 348 9.78 15.59 9.96
CA PRO A 348 11.08 14.99 9.74
C PRO A 348 11.44 13.91 10.76
N LEU A 349 11.18 14.14 12.06
CA LEU A 349 11.51 13.18 13.11
C LEU A 349 10.65 11.91 13.03
N LEU A 350 9.36 12.05 12.74
CA LEU A 350 8.39 10.95 12.75
C LEU A 350 8.27 10.24 11.40
N MET A 351 8.68 10.87 10.29
CA MET A 351 8.64 10.30 8.94
C MET A 351 10.02 9.95 8.36
N SER A 352 11.13 10.21 9.05
CA SER A 352 12.51 10.11 8.53
C SER A 352 12.83 8.83 7.74
N ASN A 353 12.19 7.70 8.04
CA ASN A 353 12.39 6.42 7.35
C ASN A 353 11.11 5.80 6.75
N ALA A 354 9.94 6.44 6.88
CA ALA A 354 8.66 5.76 6.65
C ALA A 354 8.08 5.97 5.24
N VAL A 355 8.19 7.18 4.67
CA VAL A 355 7.51 7.51 3.40
C VAL A 355 8.31 8.55 2.61
N SER A 356 9.31 8.11 1.84
CA SER A 356 9.98 8.94 0.83
C SER A 356 9.05 9.15 -0.38
N LEU A 357 8.08 10.05 -0.23
CA LEU A 357 7.24 10.54 -1.33
C LEU A 357 7.55 12.01 -1.58
N HIS A 358 7.64 12.38 -2.86
CA HIS A 358 7.79 13.78 -3.25
C HIS A 358 6.51 14.56 -2.85
N PRO A 359 6.61 15.76 -2.26
CA PRO A 359 5.43 16.53 -1.82
C PRO A 359 4.39 16.75 -2.92
N VAL A 360 4.84 17.00 -4.16
CA VAL A 360 3.96 17.11 -5.33
C VAL A 360 3.17 15.83 -5.59
N ALA A 361 3.77 14.64 -5.41
CA ALA A 361 3.07 13.38 -5.59
C ALA A 361 1.97 13.19 -4.54
N VAL A 362 2.23 13.60 -3.29
CA VAL A 362 1.23 13.59 -2.21
C VAL A 362 0.09 14.55 -2.52
N LEU A 363 0.40 15.79 -2.93
CA LEU A 363 -0.61 16.78 -3.30
C LEU A 363 -1.51 16.30 -4.44
N LEU A 364 -0.91 15.79 -5.52
CA LEU A 364 -1.66 15.26 -6.66
C LEU A 364 -2.50 14.03 -6.29
N ALA A 365 -1.97 13.15 -5.44
CA ALA A 365 -2.71 12.00 -4.93
C ALA A 365 -3.94 12.44 -4.12
N VAL A 366 -3.76 13.35 -3.17
CA VAL A 366 -4.86 13.88 -2.34
C VAL A 366 -5.89 14.60 -3.21
N ALA A 367 -5.46 15.42 -4.17
CA ALA A 367 -6.36 16.09 -5.10
C ALA A 367 -7.17 15.09 -5.95
N ALA A 368 -6.50 14.09 -6.54
CA ALA A 368 -7.14 13.05 -7.34
C ALA A 368 -8.11 12.20 -6.49
N GLY A 369 -7.70 11.78 -5.29
CA GLY A 369 -8.56 11.03 -4.38
C GLY A 369 -9.77 11.84 -3.92
N SER A 370 -9.57 13.13 -3.60
CA SER A 370 -10.66 14.05 -3.25
C SER A 370 -11.68 14.17 -4.38
N PHE A 371 -11.19 14.29 -5.61
CA PHE A 371 -12.04 14.39 -6.79
C PHE A 371 -12.82 13.10 -7.08
N LEU A 372 -12.18 11.94 -6.95
CA LEU A 372 -12.79 10.64 -7.28
C LEU A 372 -13.71 10.09 -6.20
N PHE A 373 -13.33 10.22 -4.93
CA PHE A 373 -14.01 9.55 -3.80
C PHE A 373 -14.36 10.51 -2.65
N GLY A 374 -14.23 11.83 -2.85
CA GLY A 374 -14.55 12.83 -1.83
C GLY A 374 -13.59 12.77 -0.62
N ILE A 375 -14.12 13.10 0.56
CA ILE A 375 -13.36 13.14 1.82
C ILE A 375 -12.65 11.79 2.11
N PRO A 376 -13.31 10.62 1.97
CA PRO A 376 -12.61 9.34 2.13
C PRO A 376 -11.44 9.17 1.15
N GLY A 377 -11.58 9.60 -0.10
CA GLY A 377 -10.48 9.57 -1.06
C GLY A 377 -9.29 10.42 -0.64
N ALA A 378 -9.53 11.65 -0.19
CA ALA A 378 -8.51 12.54 0.35
C ALA A 378 -7.72 11.88 1.49
N LEU A 379 -8.46 11.30 2.46
CA LEU A 379 -7.94 10.61 3.63
C LEU A 379 -7.04 9.41 3.27
N PHE A 380 -7.49 8.56 2.33
CA PHE A 380 -6.77 7.33 2.00
C PHE A 380 -5.69 7.50 0.91
N SER A 381 -5.62 8.66 0.26
CA SER A 381 -4.69 8.89 -0.85
C SER A 381 -3.22 8.66 -0.48
N VAL A 382 -2.77 9.30 0.60
CA VAL A 382 -1.37 9.22 1.05
C VAL A 382 -0.96 7.81 1.47
N PRO A 383 -1.69 7.10 2.35
CA PRO A 383 -1.30 5.74 2.74
C PRO A 383 -1.31 4.76 1.58
N VAL A 384 -2.29 4.86 0.67
CA VAL A 384 -2.36 3.98 -0.51
C VAL A 384 -1.16 4.25 -1.44
N VAL A 385 -0.86 5.52 -1.72
CA VAL A 385 0.30 5.86 -2.56
C VAL A 385 1.62 5.44 -1.90
N ALA A 386 1.75 5.57 -0.58
CA ALA A 386 2.92 5.10 0.14
C ALA A 386 3.10 3.57 0.03
N PHE A 387 2.01 2.81 0.24
CA PHE A 387 2.01 1.35 0.09
C PHE A 387 2.41 0.94 -1.32
N VAL A 388 1.79 1.54 -2.34
CA VAL A 388 2.05 1.23 -3.76
C VAL A 388 3.48 1.60 -4.11
N ASN A 389 3.94 2.79 -3.76
CA ASN A 389 5.30 3.25 -4.04
C ASN A 389 6.35 2.30 -3.46
N THR A 390 6.23 1.91 -2.19
CA THR A 390 7.17 0.95 -1.57
C THR A 390 7.10 -0.42 -2.23
N SER A 391 5.90 -0.91 -2.54
CA SER A 391 5.72 -2.22 -3.18
C SER A 391 6.34 -2.25 -4.58
N VAL A 392 6.11 -1.19 -5.37
CA VAL A 392 6.64 -1.05 -6.72
C VAL A 392 8.16 -0.92 -6.71
N LEU A 393 8.70 -0.05 -5.85
CA LEU A 393 10.16 0.13 -5.72
C LEU A 393 10.87 -1.20 -5.39
N TYR A 394 10.30 -2.00 -4.48
CA TYR A 394 10.83 -3.32 -4.18
C TYR A 394 10.86 -4.24 -5.40
N LEU A 395 9.79 -4.25 -6.21
CA LEU A 395 9.72 -5.06 -7.43
C LEU A 395 10.74 -4.61 -8.49
N TYR A 396 11.16 -3.35 -8.48
CA TYR A 396 12.24 -2.81 -9.32
C TYR A 396 13.63 -2.95 -8.68
N GLY A 397 13.76 -3.66 -7.56
CA GLY A 397 15.05 -3.93 -6.90
C GLY A 397 15.47 -2.86 -5.88
N TYR A 398 14.65 -1.84 -5.64
CA TYR A 398 14.90 -0.83 -4.61
C TYR A 398 14.20 -1.20 -3.30
N ASP A 399 14.91 -1.94 -2.44
CA ASP A 399 14.40 -2.33 -1.13
C ASP A 399 14.61 -1.22 -0.08
N LYS A 400 13.53 -0.59 0.36
CA LYS A 400 13.56 0.40 1.46
C LYS A 400 13.78 -0.24 2.84
N PHE A 401 13.50 -1.53 2.98
CA PHE A 401 13.53 -2.25 4.26
C PHE A 401 14.31 -3.57 4.11
N PRO A 402 15.62 -3.52 3.79
CA PRO A 402 16.45 -4.71 3.55
C PRO A 402 16.51 -5.64 4.77
N GLU A 403 16.36 -5.10 5.99
CA GLU A 403 16.32 -5.86 7.23
C GLU A 403 15.14 -6.86 7.29
N LEU A 404 14.07 -6.61 6.53
CA LEU A 404 12.95 -7.56 6.45
C LEU A 404 13.35 -8.84 5.72
N SER A 405 14.45 -8.86 4.96
CA SER A 405 14.90 -10.08 4.28
C SER A 405 15.56 -11.09 5.23
N THR A 406 15.97 -10.67 6.43
CA THR A 406 16.64 -11.54 7.43
C THR A 406 15.84 -11.68 8.74
N LYS A 407 14.91 -10.77 9.01
CA LYS A 407 14.13 -10.75 10.25
C LYS A 407 13.11 -11.89 10.33
N LEU A 408 13.24 -12.77 11.33
CA LEU A 408 12.32 -13.90 11.55
C LEU A 408 10.93 -13.48 12.03
N ASP A 409 10.84 -12.55 12.99
CA ASP A 409 9.55 -11.97 13.45
C ASP A 409 9.22 -10.70 12.62
N ARG A 410 8.87 -10.92 11.35
CA ARG A 410 8.37 -9.89 10.45
C ARG A 410 6.90 -10.14 10.08
N PRO A 411 6.15 -9.09 9.67
CA PRO A 411 4.87 -9.30 9.00
C PRO A 411 5.08 -10.24 7.80
N GLY A 412 4.17 -11.18 7.55
CA GLY A 412 4.43 -12.19 6.52
C GLY A 412 5.26 -13.39 6.99
N GLY A 413 5.67 -13.45 8.26
CA GLY A 413 6.39 -14.63 8.79
C GLY A 413 7.82 -14.74 8.24
N PRO A 414 8.56 -15.80 8.60
CA PRO A 414 9.97 -15.88 8.29
C PRO A 414 10.24 -15.86 6.76
N PRO A 415 11.33 -15.24 6.31
CA PRO A 415 11.75 -15.28 4.90
C PRO A 415 11.79 -16.70 4.33
N GLY A 416 11.38 -16.87 3.07
CA GLY A 416 11.40 -18.16 2.38
C GLY A 416 10.29 -19.15 2.76
N THR A 417 9.45 -18.87 3.76
CA THR A 417 8.42 -19.82 4.24
C THR A 417 7.09 -19.74 3.49
N LEU A 418 6.97 -18.94 2.42
CA LEU A 418 5.70 -18.73 1.73
C LEU A 418 5.12 -20.04 1.18
N ASP A 419 5.95 -20.83 0.50
CA ASP A 419 5.50 -22.07 -0.12
C ASP A 419 5.08 -23.11 0.93
N GLU A 420 5.83 -23.23 2.02
CA GLU A 420 5.48 -24.07 3.17
C GLU A 420 4.12 -23.65 3.78
N GLN A 421 3.89 -22.34 3.95
CA GLN A 421 2.63 -21.84 4.48
C GLN A 421 1.45 -22.06 3.53
N ILE A 422 1.69 -21.93 2.22
CA ILE A 422 0.71 -22.25 1.19
C ILE A 422 0.38 -23.75 1.25
N LEU A 423 1.39 -24.63 1.31
CA LEU A 423 1.26 -26.09 1.45
C LEU A 423 0.50 -26.49 2.73
N GLY A 424 0.82 -25.86 3.86
CA GLY A 424 0.11 -26.05 5.13
C GLY A 424 -1.38 -25.74 5.03
N THR A 425 -1.77 -24.81 4.15
CA THR A 425 -3.18 -24.50 3.88
C THR A 425 -3.89 -25.64 3.11
N TYR A 426 -3.16 -26.47 2.36
CA TYR A 426 -3.70 -27.67 1.70
C TYR A 426 -3.70 -28.89 2.63
N ALA A 427 -2.70 -29.03 3.51
CA ALA A 427 -2.52 -30.21 4.37
C ALA A 427 -3.76 -30.51 5.25
N ALA A 428 -4.45 -29.48 5.73
CA ALA A 428 -5.71 -29.64 6.47
C ALA A 428 -6.83 -30.30 5.64
N ASN A 429 -6.86 -30.07 4.32
CA ASN A 429 -7.81 -30.70 3.41
C ASN A 429 -7.35 -32.10 3.01
N VAL A 430 -6.04 -32.32 2.82
CA VAL A 430 -5.48 -33.64 2.48
C VAL A 430 -5.70 -34.62 3.63
N ARG A 431 -5.45 -34.24 4.89
CA ARG A 431 -5.76 -35.09 6.07
C ARG A 431 -7.23 -35.45 6.19
N ARG A 432 -8.15 -34.61 5.72
CA ARG A 432 -9.59 -34.93 5.70
C ARG A 432 -9.94 -35.98 4.65
N VAL A 433 -9.17 -36.06 3.56
CA VAL A 433 -9.41 -36.98 2.44
C VAL A 433 -8.65 -38.29 2.62
N ASN A 434 -7.44 -38.25 3.17
CA ASN A 434 -6.63 -39.43 3.47
C ASN A 434 -5.88 -39.24 4.81
N PRO A 435 -6.38 -39.83 5.91
CA PRO A 435 -5.79 -39.66 7.24
C PRO A 435 -4.44 -40.36 7.41
N GLU A 436 -4.06 -41.31 6.54
CA GLU A 436 -2.76 -42.00 6.57
C GLU A 436 -1.60 -41.20 5.95
N VAL A 437 -1.85 -40.08 5.28
CA VAL A 437 -0.77 -39.29 4.64
C VAL A 437 -0.13 -38.35 5.67
N GLU A 438 0.98 -38.77 6.26
CA GLU A 438 1.87 -37.85 6.97
C GLU A 438 2.65 -36.99 5.96
N PRO A 439 2.75 -35.65 6.18
CA PRO A 439 3.55 -34.80 5.33
C PRO A 439 5.01 -35.18 5.53
N THR A 440 5.64 -35.71 4.48
CA THR A 440 7.08 -35.90 4.42
C THR A 440 7.71 -34.53 4.61
N SER A 441 8.42 -34.33 5.73
CA SER A 441 9.31 -33.19 5.86
C SER A 441 10.33 -33.29 4.74
N THR A 442 10.30 -32.36 3.80
CA THR A 442 11.36 -32.24 2.81
C THR A 442 12.62 -31.78 3.53
N GLU A 443 13.31 -32.71 4.19
CA GLU A 443 14.76 -32.57 4.38
C GLU A 443 15.36 -32.61 2.97
N SER A 444 16.21 -31.64 2.69
CA SER A 444 16.89 -31.50 1.42
C SER A 444 17.91 -32.62 1.25
N ASP A 445 17.48 -33.77 0.75
CA ASP A 445 18.37 -34.81 0.23
C ASP A 445 18.96 -34.33 -1.10
N PHE A 446 20.06 -33.58 -1.01
CA PHE A 446 21.00 -33.42 -2.11
C PHE A 446 21.83 -34.71 -2.18
N GLU A 447 21.28 -35.77 -2.79
CA GLU A 447 22.08 -36.91 -3.22
C GLU A 447 22.97 -36.47 -4.39
N GLY A 448 24.27 -36.34 -4.09
CA GLY A 448 25.30 -36.15 -5.10
C GLY A 448 25.48 -37.41 -5.93
N SER A 449 25.01 -37.38 -7.17
CA SER A 449 25.43 -38.31 -8.22
C SER A 449 26.90 -38.06 -8.56
N GLY A 450 27.76 -39.03 -8.25
CA GLY A 450 29.17 -39.01 -8.61
C GLY A 450 29.73 -40.42 -8.71
N GLU A 451 29.53 -41.07 -9.87
CA GLU A 451 30.31 -42.23 -10.29
C GLU A 451 31.78 -41.81 -10.51
N ALA A 452 32.71 -42.47 -9.82
CA ALA A 452 34.08 -42.68 -10.31
C ALA A 452 34.71 -43.86 -9.56
N GLY A 453 35.11 -44.89 -10.29
CA GLY A 453 35.75 -46.10 -9.77
C GLY A 453 37.27 -46.00 -9.63
N ALA A 454 37.84 -47.08 -9.07
CA ALA A 454 39.25 -47.42 -8.88
C ALA A 454 40.00 -46.56 -7.83
N ALA A 455 40.92 -47.05 -6.99
CA ALA A 455 41.68 -48.30 -6.98
C ALA A 455 42.15 -48.60 -5.53
N GLU A 456 42.48 -49.87 -5.29
CA GLU A 456 43.08 -50.42 -4.07
C GLU A 456 44.35 -49.68 -3.61
N THR A 457 44.53 -49.57 -2.29
CA THR A 457 45.79 -49.95 -1.59
C THR A 457 45.61 -49.85 -0.08
N GLU A 458 45.52 -51.01 0.56
CA GLU A 458 45.94 -51.22 1.95
C GLU A 458 47.48 -51.06 2.03
N PRO A 459 48.10 -50.78 3.21
CA PRO A 459 47.99 -51.71 4.34
C PRO A 459 48.05 -51.15 5.77
N ALA A 460 47.50 -51.98 6.66
CA ALA A 460 48.10 -52.47 7.90
C ALA A 460 48.27 -51.53 9.11
N ASN A 461 47.42 -51.85 10.09
CA ASN A 461 47.81 -52.43 11.39
C ASN A 461 48.05 -51.50 12.58
N GLY A 462 47.24 -51.72 13.61
CA GLY A 462 47.76 -51.92 14.96
C GLY A 462 47.11 -51.08 16.05
N GLY A 463 46.40 -51.74 16.97
CA GLY A 463 46.26 -51.26 18.35
C GLY A 463 44.83 -50.99 18.82
N GLN A 464 44.18 -52.04 19.31
CA GLN A 464 42.97 -51.99 20.12
C GLN A 464 43.35 -51.70 21.62
N PRO A 465 42.39 -51.59 22.57
CA PRO A 465 42.08 -50.34 23.28
C PRO A 465 42.27 -50.47 24.80
N VAL A 466 42.30 -49.37 25.57
CA VAL A 466 42.14 -49.47 27.04
C VAL A 466 41.43 -48.23 27.62
N SER A 467 40.40 -48.54 28.41
CA SER A 467 39.75 -47.80 29.51
C SER A 467 40.52 -46.60 30.08
N GLY A 468 39.90 -45.52 30.54
CA GLY A 468 38.67 -45.42 31.32
C GLY A 468 38.98 -44.67 32.62
N ASP A 469 37.91 -44.17 33.21
CA ASP A 469 37.77 -43.71 34.59
C ASP A 469 37.89 -42.21 34.93
N ALA A 470 36.85 -41.87 35.70
CA ALA A 470 36.50 -40.77 36.56
C ALA A 470 37.51 -39.65 36.87
N GLY A 471 36.92 -38.45 37.01
CA GLY A 471 36.72 -37.98 38.39
C GLY A 471 37.17 -36.57 38.72
N LYS A 472 36.16 -35.69 38.82
CA LYS A 472 35.97 -34.66 39.86
C LYS A 472 36.89 -33.42 39.91
N SER A 473 36.18 -32.28 39.95
CA SER A 473 36.25 -31.20 40.96
C SER A 473 36.94 -29.89 40.57
N GLY A 474 36.27 -28.78 40.93
CA GLY A 474 36.85 -27.44 41.10
C GLY A 474 36.21 -26.40 40.18
N SER A 475 35.11 -25.75 40.57
CA SER A 475 35.05 -24.54 41.41
C SER A 475 35.30 -23.22 40.66
N ALA A 476 34.21 -22.43 40.60
CA ALA A 476 34.12 -21.00 40.89
C ALA A 476 34.60 -19.92 39.88
N GLU A 477 33.74 -18.88 39.85
CA GLU A 477 33.97 -17.45 39.59
C GLU A 477 33.95 -16.86 38.16
N ALA A 478 32.80 -16.24 37.87
CA ALA A 478 32.58 -14.86 37.43
C ALA A 478 33.69 -14.10 36.66
N GLY A 479 33.32 -13.55 35.49
CA GLY A 479 34.01 -12.40 34.92
C GLY A 479 33.79 -12.19 33.41
N SER A 480 32.85 -11.30 33.07
CA SER A 480 32.91 -10.33 31.95
C SER A 480 34.00 -10.52 30.88
N SER A 481 33.61 -10.68 29.60
CA SER A 481 34.00 -9.78 28.49
C SER A 481 33.50 -10.34 27.15
N GLY A 482 33.11 -9.47 26.24
CA GLY A 482 32.50 -9.81 24.96
C GLY A 482 33.47 -10.32 23.90
N ALA A 483 32.90 -10.97 22.89
CA ALA A 483 33.36 -10.94 21.50
C ALA A 483 32.31 -11.65 20.63
N GLY A 484 31.59 -10.89 19.80
CA GLY A 484 30.82 -11.45 18.71
C GLY A 484 31.78 -12.01 17.66
N GLN A 485 31.70 -13.31 17.40
CA GLN A 485 32.37 -13.91 16.25
C GLN A 485 31.59 -13.59 14.98
N ALA A 486 32.15 -12.70 14.17
CA ALA A 486 31.85 -12.58 12.76
C ALA A 486 32.46 -13.80 12.03
N VAL A 487 31.64 -14.57 11.33
CA VAL A 487 32.10 -15.59 10.38
C VAL A 487 32.21 -14.93 9.02
N SER A 488 33.44 -14.72 8.56
CA SER A 488 33.78 -14.34 7.20
C SER A 488 33.76 -15.57 6.30
N VAL A 489 33.08 -15.48 5.15
CA VAL A 489 33.15 -16.48 4.08
C VAL A 489 34.00 -15.91 2.97
N SER A 490 35.19 -16.49 2.77
CA SER A 490 36.06 -16.24 1.62
C SER A 490 35.60 -17.05 0.42
N ILE A 491 35.28 -16.38 -0.69
CA ILE A 491 35.06 -17.03 -1.98
C ILE A 491 36.39 -17.06 -2.75
N LYS A 492 36.86 -18.27 -3.02
CA LYS A 492 38.01 -18.57 -3.89
C LYS A 492 37.49 -18.67 -5.32
N ALA A 493 37.88 -17.75 -6.19
CA ALA A 493 37.60 -17.81 -7.62
C ALA A 493 38.71 -18.59 -8.33
N GLU A 494 38.37 -19.69 -8.98
CA GLU A 494 39.22 -20.34 -9.98
C GLU A 494 38.96 -19.72 -11.36
N GLY A 495 40.06 -19.40 -12.04
CA GLY A 495 40.06 -18.76 -13.35
C GLY A 495 39.94 -19.74 -14.52
N GLY A 496 39.41 -19.22 -15.61
CA GLY A 496 39.52 -19.75 -16.96
C GLY A 496 39.44 -18.58 -17.92
N ALA A 497 40.52 -18.33 -18.65
CA ALA A 497 40.70 -17.19 -19.54
C ALA A 497 40.16 -17.49 -20.95
N GLU A 498 39.52 -16.51 -21.59
CA GLU A 498 39.53 -16.35 -23.05
C GLU A 498 39.29 -14.87 -23.44
N GLU A 499 40.36 -14.29 -23.97
CA GLU A 499 40.57 -13.22 -24.96
C GLU A 499 39.50 -12.15 -25.31
N THR A 500 39.95 -10.89 -25.11
CA THR A 500 39.90 -9.71 -26.02
C THR A 500 38.58 -9.06 -26.44
N ALA A 501 38.34 -7.84 -25.94
CA ALA A 501 38.61 -6.58 -26.66
C ALA A 501 37.66 -5.44 -26.20
N ALA A 502 38.14 -4.46 -25.44
CA ALA A 502 37.47 -3.16 -25.32
C ALA A 502 38.42 -2.06 -24.81
N LYS A 503 38.98 -1.34 -25.79
CA LYS A 503 39.21 0.12 -25.85
C LYS A 503 39.37 0.90 -24.53
N GLU A 504 40.62 1.29 -24.33
CA GLU A 504 41.16 2.25 -23.35
C GLU A 504 40.58 3.66 -23.54
N VAL A 505 40.10 4.28 -22.45
CA VAL A 505 40.02 5.74 -22.27
C VAL A 505 40.61 6.03 -20.89
N ALA A 506 41.85 6.50 -20.90
CA ALA A 506 42.56 6.99 -19.73
C ALA A 506 42.08 8.39 -19.37
N VAL A 507 41.86 8.64 -18.07
CA VAL A 507 41.94 9.98 -17.48
C VAL A 507 42.76 9.84 -16.20
N ASP A 508 44.00 10.33 -16.28
CA ASP A 508 44.94 10.50 -15.18
C ASP A 508 44.37 11.44 -14.12
N ILE A 509 44.56 11.08 -12.85
CA ILE A 509 44.55 12.03 -11.73
C ILE A 509 45.88 11.84 -10.99
N GLU A 510 46.80 12.79 -11.18
CA GLU A 510 47.97 12.97 -10.32
C GLU A 510 47.60 13.82 -9.10
N PRO A 511 48.11 13.52 -7.89
CA PRO A 511 47.81 14.29 -6.68
C PRO A 511 48.93 15.27 -6.30
N GLY A 512 48.53 16.45 -5.82
CA GLY A 512 49.23 17.19 -4.76
C GLY A 512 50.09 18.38 -5.20
N ALA A 513 49.83 19.54 -4.59
CA ALA A 513 50.85 20.38 -3.95
C ALA A 513 50.21 21.56 -3.20
N GLU A 514 50.75 21.81 -2.01
CA GLU A 514 50.53 22.94 -1.12
C GLU A 514 50.90 24.30 -1.74
N GLN A 515 50.22 25.36 -1.28
CA GLN A 515 50.68 26.75 -1.00
C GLN A 515 49.39 27.55 -0.75
N GLY A 516 49.11 28.16 0.41
CA GLY A 516 49.97 28.98 1.25
C GLY A 516 50.02 30.39 0.66
N HIS A 517 49.05 31.26 0.97
CA HIS A 517 49.24 32.72 0.95
C HIS A 517 48.15 33.48 1.73
N ASP A 518 48.66 34.44 2.48
CA ASP A 518 48.05 35.41 3.40
C ASP A 518 47.07 36.44 2.79
N GLU A 519 46.27 36.99 3.72
CA GLU A 519 45.75 38.37 3.81
C GLU A 519 44.88 38.97 2.67
N LEU A 520 43.67 39.44 3.04
CA LEU A 520 43.35 40.87 3.24
C LEU A 520 41.83 41.10 3.42
N SER A 521 41.48 41.69 4.57
CA SER A 521 40.59 42.85 4.75
C SER A 521 39.33 43.00 3.86
N GLY A 522 38.15 42.97 4.48
CA GLY A 522 36.89 43.51 3.97
C GLY A 522 35.71 43.22 4.88
#